data_AF-A0A8J6MMS4-F1
#
_entry.id   AF-A0A8J6MMS4-F1
#
_cell.length_a   1.000
_cell.length_b   1.000
_cell.length_c   1.000
_cell.angle_alpha   90.00
_cell.angle_beta   90.00
_cell.angle_gamma   90.00
#
_symmetry.space_group_name_H-M   'P 1'
#
loop_
_entity.id
_entity.type
_entity.pdbx_description
1 polymer ?
#
loop_
_entity_poly.entity_id
_entity_poly.type
_entity_poly.pdbx_seq_one_letter_code
_entity_poly.pdbx_strand_id
1 'polypeptide(L)'
;MITPIAFFLAATAAVPSPAVVPDQNIHKPVLASIEAYDPAPLLQTINGETPLANSPSLFFPADAFDQVKGIKDPGAYHKQLLKWFASDLEREKTRLGKGAPWTVDTFKLGFCKWKEKGTEANALPYWSCYKSKLKLKNAKGENDTLDIRVLINWGTTWYITHLGALPKA
;
A
#
# COMPACT_ATOMS: atom_id res chain seq x y z
N MET A 1 -58.00 18.08 8.63
CA MET A 1 -56.62 18.28 9.10
C MET A 1 -55.98 16.89 9.17
N ILE A 2 -54.99 16.60 8.33
CA ILE A 2 -54.27 15.31 8.31
C ILE A 2 -52.79 15.65 8.47
N THR A 3 -52.19 15.22 9.57
CA THR A 3 -50.76 15.41 9.85
C THR A 3 -50.00 14.21 9.30
N PRO A 4 -48.93 14.37 8.50
CA PRO A 4 -48.15 13.23 8.06
C PRO A 4 -47.18 12.80 9.17
N ILE A 5 -47.16 11.49 9.46
CA ILE A 5 -46.18 10.86 10.34
C ILE A 5 -44.92 10.62 9.51
N ALA A 6 -43.83 11.30 9.88
CA ALA A 6 -42.52 11.05 9.30
C ALA A 6 -41.91 9.79 9.94
N PHE A 7 -41.68 8.76 9.12
CA PHE A 7 -40.86 7.62 9.50
C PHE A 7 -39.38 8.02 9.43
N PHE A 8 -38.73 8.14 10.59
CA PHE A 8 -37.28 8.20 10.67
C PHE A 8 -36.71 6.80 10.43
N LEU A 9 -36.05 6.58 9.29
CA LEU A 9 -35.11 5.47 9.13
C LEU A 9 -33.90 5.77 10.01
N ALA A 10 -33.78 5.08 11.13
CA ALA A 10 -32.55 5.03 11.90
C ALA A 10 -31.53 4.20 11.08
N ALA A 11 -30.46 4.85 10.62
CA ALA A 11 -29.31 4.15 10.07
C ALA A 11 -28.68 3.30 11.18
N THR A 12 -28.81 1.99 11.10
CA THR A 12 -28.12 1.05 11.97
C THR A 12 -26.62 1.19 11.73
N ALA A 13 -25.89 1.77 12.69
CA ALA A 13 -24.43 1.73 12.66
C ALA A 13 -24.00 0.26 12.69
N ALA A 14 -23.32 -0.19 11.64
CA ALA A 14 -22.76 -1.53 11.60
C ALA A 14 -21.76 -1.68 12.76
N VAL A 15 -21.96 -2.69 13.60
CA VAL A 15 -20.98 -3.06 14.62
C VAL A 15 -19.68 -3.42 13.89
N PRO A 16 -18.54 -2.79 14.20
CA PRO A 16 -17.29 -3.14 13.54
C PRO A 16 -16.99 -4.60 13.85
N SER A 17 -16.80 -5.41 12.81
CA SER A 17 -16.33 -6.79 12.95
C SER A 17 -15.06 -6.81 13.80
N PRO A 18 -14.87 -7.82 14.66
CA PRO A 18 -13.63 -7.94 15.42
C PRO A 18 -12.46 -7.92 14.45
N ALA A 19 -11.40 -7.20 14.81
CA ALA A 19 -10.19 -7.13 14.01
C ALA A 19 -9.57 -8.54 13.97
N VAL A 20 -9.57 -9.16 12.78
CA VAL A 20 -9.04 -10.52 12.56
C VAL A 20 -8.01 -10.46 11.44
N VAL A 21 -6.91 -11.19 11.61
CA VAL A 21 -5.92 -11.38 10.54
C VAL A 21 -6.59 -12.16 9.42
N PRO A 22 -6.61 -11.66 8.17
CA PRO A 22 -7.22 -12.40 7.07
C PRO A 22 -6.57 -13.78 6.91
N ASP A 23 -7.35 -14.81 6.58
CA ASP A 23 -6.84 -16.19 6.47
C ASP A 23 -5.68 -16.30 5.46
N GLN A 24 -5.72 -15.50 4.40
CA GLN A 24 -4.68 -15.43 3.37
C GLN A 24 -3.32 -14.94 3.90
N ASN A 25 -3.30 -14.28 5.06
CA ASN A 25 -2.12 -13.69 5.66
C ASN A 25 -1.42 -14.60 6.67
N ILE A 26 -2.05 -15.70 7.09
CA ILE A 26 -1.53 -16.57 8.16
C ILE A 26 -0.18 -17.19 7.74
N HIS A 27 -0.05 -17.56 6.47
CA HIS A 27 1.15 -18.17 5.95
C HIS A 27 2.03 -17.15 5.25
N LYS A 28 3.35 -17.42 5.21
CA LYS A 28 4.26 -16.58 4.45
C LYS A 28 3.85 -16.61 2.97
N PRO A 29 3.49 -15.46 2.39
CA PRO A 29 3.10 -15.39 1.00
C PRO A 29 4.28 -15.71 0.05
N VAL A 30 3.98 -16.40 -1.04
CA VAL A 30 4.94 -16.75 -2.10
C VAL A 30 4.85 -15.70 -3.20
N LEU A 31 5.83 -14.81 -3.24
CA LEU A 31 5.90 -13.70 -4.19
C LEU A 31 7.28 -13.65 -4.83
N ALA A 32 7.52 -14.54 -5.79
CA ALA A 32 8.84 -14.63 -6.40
C ALA A 32 8.97 -13.82 -7.70
N SER A 33 7.85 -13.43 -8.32
CA SER A 33 7.83 -12.89 -9.69
C SER A 33 6.73 -11.85 -9.93
N ILE A 34 6.73 -11.26 -11.12
CA ILE A 34 5.78 -10.22 -11.54
C ILE A 34 4.35 -10.75 -11.71
N GLU A 35 4.16 -12.05 -11.91
CA GLU A 35 2.82 -12.64 -11.99
C GLU A 35 2.10 -12.63 -10.64
N ALA A 36 2.86 -12.63 -9.54
CA ALA A 36 2.32 -12.65 -8.18
C ALA A 36 2.14 -11.24 -7.58
N TYR A 37 2.80 -10.23 -8.14
CA TYR A 37 2.72 -8.82 -7.72
C TYR A 37 2.27 -7.99 -8.91
N ASP A 38 1.22 -7.18 -8.78
CA ASP A 38 0.84 -6.24 -9.85
C ASP A 38 1.59 -4.90 -9.70
N PRO A 39 2.65 -4.61 -10.49
CA PRO A 39 3.34 -3.33 -10.43
C PRO A 39 2.66 -2.26 -11.30
N ALA A 40 1.64 -2.60 -12.09
CA ALA A 40 1.12 -1.69 -13.11
C ALA A 40 0.61 -0.37 -12.52
N PRO A 41 -0.17 -0.34 -11.42
CA PRO A 41 -0.60 0.93 -10.84
C PRO A 41 0.58 1.84 -10.43
N LEU A 42 1.69 1.26 -9.99
CA LEU A 42 2.87 2.01 -9.54
C LEU A 42 3.53 2.66 -10.74
N LEU A 43 3.73 1.90 -11.81
CA LEU A 43 4.38 2.40 -13.02
C LEU A 43 3.51 3.40 -13.77
N GLN A 44 2.20 3.17 -13.86
CA GLN A 44 1.25 4.16 -14.39
C GLN A 44 1.32 5.47 -13.60
N THR A 45 1.40 5.39 -12.28
CA THR A 45 1.56 6.58 -11.44
C THR A 45 2.88 7.29 -11.71
N ILE A 46 3.99 6.56 -11.81
CA ILE A 46 5.32 7.13 -12.04
C ILE A 46 5.48 7.73 -13.45
N ASN A 47 4.88 7.10 -14.46
CA ASN A 47 4.86 7.59 -15.83
C ASN A 47 3.91 8.79 -16.01
N GLY A 48 3.12 9.14 -14.99
CA GLY A 48 2.16 10.23 -15.04
C GLY A 48 0.83 9.89 -15.73
N GLU A 49 0.57 8.61 -15.97
CA GLU A 49 -0.65 8.10 -16.63
C GLU A 49 -1.86 8.11 -15.68
N THR A 50 -1.63 7.81 -14.39
CA THR A 50 -2.68 7.73 -13.37
C THR A 50 -2.31 8.57 -12.14
N PRO A 51 -3.18 9.48 -11.66
CA PRO A 51 -2.97 10.14 -10.37
C PRO A 51 -3.03 9.15 -9.21
N LEU A 52 -2.24 9.36 -8.14
CA LEU A 52 -2.25 8.49 -6.94
C LEU A 52 -3.65 8.30 -6.35
N ALA A 53 -4.49 9.35 -6.38
CA ALA A 53 -5.87 9.29 -5.89
C ALA A 53 -6.74 8.24 -6.61
N ASN A 54 -6.37 7.86 -7.84
CA ASN A 54 -7.03 6.86 -8.67
C ASN A 54 -6.32 5.49 -8.62
N SER A 55 -5.41 5.28 -7.67
CA SER A 55 -4.68 4.01 -7.48
C SER A 55 -4.80 3.51 -6.03
N PRO A 56 -6.02 3.21 -5.55
CA PRO A 56 -6.25 2.84 -4.15
C PRO A 56 -5.57 1.53 -3.72
N SER A 57 -5.20 0.67 -4.67
CA SER A 57 -4.47 -0.57 -4.40
C SER A 57 -2.97 -0.38 -4.15
N LEU A 58 -2.42 0.82 -4.36
CA LEU A 58 -0.99 1.07 -4.18
C LEU A 58 -0.59 1.19 -2.71
N PHE A 59 -1.40 1.90 -1.93
CA PHE A 59 -1.07 2.23 -0.55
C PHE A 59 -1.98 1.48 0.41
N PHE A 60 -1.44 1.16 1.59
CA PHE A 60 -2.15 0.36 2.58
C PHE A 60 -3.47 1.02 2.99
N PRO A 61 -4.63 0.34 2.95
CA PRO A 61 -5.91 1.00 3.10
C PRO A 61 -6.19 1.36 4.56
N ALA A 62 -6.93 2.46 4.77
CA ALA A 62 -7.09 3.08 6.09
C ALA A 62 -7.87 2.18 7.07
N ASP A 63 -8.90 1.50 6.60
CA ASP A 63 -9.71 0.55 7.37
C ASP A 63 -8.90 -0.66 7.85
N ALA A 64 -7.99 -1.18 7.03
CA ALA A 64 -7.04 -2.21 7.44
C ALA A 64 -6.01 -1.65 8.43
N PHE A 65 -5.52 -0.42 8.22
CA PHE A 65 -4.57 0.22 9.12
C PHE A 65 -5.14 0.44 10.51
N ASP A 66 -6.39 0.88 10.60
CA ASP A 66 -7.11 1.07 11.86
C ASP A 66 -7.21 -0.24 12.66
N GLN A 67 -7.39 -1.38 11.97
CA GLN A 67 -7.39 -2.71 12.60
C GLN A 67 -5.99 -3.16 13.04
N VAL A 68 -4.98 -2.90 12.21
CA VAL A 68 -3.61 -3.37 12.43
C VAL A 68 -2.91 -2.58 13.53
N LYS A 69 -3.22 -1.29 13.71
CA LYS A 69 -2.50 -0.44 14.67
C LYS A 69 -3.20 -0.38 16.03
N GLY A 70 -2.45 -0.69 17.08
CA GLY A 70 -2.87 -0.54 18.48
C GLY A 70 -2.49 0.82 19.07
N ILE A 71 -2.69 1.92 18.33
CA ILE A 71 -2.35 3.29 18.78
C ILE A 71 -3.61 4.13 18.95
N LYS A 72 -3.49 5.26 19.67
CA LYS A 72 -4.61 6.13 20.00
C LYS A 72 -5.33 6.72 18.78
N ASP A 73 -4.58 7.11 17.75
CA ASP A 73 -5.13 7.71 16.52
C ASP A 73 -4.43 7.13 15.28
N PRO A 74 -4.84 5.92 14.84
CA PRO A 74 -4.30 5.29 13.64
C PRO A 74 -4.56 6.13 12.38
N GLY A 75 -5.72 6.76 12.27
CA GLY A 75 -6.10 7.57 11.10
C GLY A 75 -5.19 8.78 10.86
N ALA A 76 -4.80 9.50 11.91
CA ALA A 76 -3.83 10.59 11.78
C ALA A 76 -2.46 10.08 11.31
N TYR A 77 -2.00 8.94 11.85
CA TYR A 77 -0.74 8.36 11.44
C TYR A 77 -0.77 7.82 10.01
N HIS A 78 -1.88 7.19 9.60
CA HIS A 78 -2.11 6.73 8.23
C HIS A 78 -1.98 7.88 7.23
N LYS A 79 -2.66 9.00 7.49
CA LYS A 79 -2.55 10.22 6.65
C LYS A 79 -1.12 10.72 6.55
N GLN A 80 -0.34 10.64 7.63
CA GLN A 80 1.07 11.02 7.62
C GLN A 80 1.91 10.08 6.75
N LEU A 81 1.71 8.77 6.87
CA LEU A 81 2.39 7.78 6.03
C LEU A 81 2.04 7.96 4.55
N LEU A 82 0.77 8.23 4.23
CA LEU A 82 0.33 8.49 2.86
C LEU A 82 0.99 9.75 2.28
N LYS A 83 1.15 10.82 3.08
CA LYS A 83 1.91 12.01 2.66
C LYS A 83 3.36 11.67 2.34
N TRP A 84 4.02 10.86 3.17
CA TRP A 84 5.39 10.42 2.90
C TRP A 84 5.49 9.55 1.64
N PHE A 85 4.54 8.65 1.43
CA PHE A 85 4.47 7.85 0.21
C PHE A 85 4.23 8.70 -1.04
N ALA A 86 3.39 9.73 -0.96
CA ALA A 86 3.21 10.68 -2.05
C ALA A 86 4.52 11.41 -2.39
N SER A 87 5.27 11.87 -1.38
CA SER A 87 6.62 12.45 -1.59
C SER A 87 7.62 11.46 -2.19
N ASP A 88 7.54 10.19 -1.81
CA ASP A 88 8.32 9.11 -2.42
C ASP A 88 8.02 8.97 -3.91
N LEU A 89 6.73 8.96 -4.28
CA LEU A 89 6.30 8.88 -5.69
C LEU A 89 6.76 10.09 -6.50
N GLU A 90 6.62 11.31 -5.97
CA GLU A 90 7.06 12.52 -6.69
C GLU A 90 8.57 12.53 -6.92
N ARG A 91 9.36 12.01 -5.99
CA ARG A 91 10.81 11.83 -6.19
C ARG A 91 11.09 10.83 -7.32
N GLU A 92 10.44 9.67 -7.32
CA GLU A 92 10.64 8.67 -8.39
C GLU A 92 10.14 9.18 -9.74
N LYS A 93 9.00 9.88 -9.79
CA LYS A 93 8.52 10.59 -10.99
C LYS A 93 9.53 11.58 -11.52
N THR A 94 10.13 12.40 -10.65
CA THR A 94 11.14 13.38 -11.06
C THR A 94 12.40 12.70 -11.60
N ARG A 95 12.80 11.58 -10.97
CA ARG A 95 13.99 10.81 -11.35
C ARG A 95 13.80 10.07 -12.68
N LEU A 96 12.64 9.45 -12.87
CA LEU A 96 12.33 8.56 -14.00
C LEU A 96 11.60 9.27 -15.16
N GLY A 97 10.95 10.40 -14.89
CA GLY A 97 10.06 11.09 -15.84
C GLY A 97 10.75 11.83 -16.99
N LYS A 98 12.09 11.81 -17.05
CA LYS A 98 12.85 12.34 -18.19
C LYS A 98 13.11 11.24 -19.21
N GLY A 99 12.10 10.78 -19.95
CA GLY A 99 12.32 9.69 -20.90
C GLY A 99 11.06 9.10 -21.54
N ALA A 100 11.26 7.98 -22.24
CA ALA A 100 10.14 7.13 -22.64
C ALA A 100 9.51 6.47 -21.40
N PRO A 101 8.21 6.17 -21.40
CA PRO A 101 7.56 5.47 -20.29
C PRO A 101 8.29 4.19 -19.90
N TRP A 102 8.41 3.97 -18.59
CA TRP A 102 9.06 2.79 -18.05
C TRP A 102 8.06 1.63 -17.98
N THR A 103 8.56 0.42 -18.25
CA THR A 103 7.85 -0.84 -18.02
C THR A 103 8.67 -1.70 -17.07
N VAL A 104 8.00 -2.60 -16.35
CA VAL A 104 8.70 -3.55 -15.48
C VAL A 104 9.22 -4.71 -16.31
N ASP A 105 10.51 -4.98 -16.16
CA ASP A 105 11.18 -6.15 -16.74
C ASP A 105 11.19 -7.33 -15.78
N THR A 106 11.50 -7.09 -14.50
CA THR A 106 11.54 -8.14 -13.48
C THR A 106 11.21 -7.60 -12.10
N PHE A 107 10.51 -8.40 -11.30
CA PHE A 107 10.34 -8.17 -9.88
C PHE A 107 11.21 -9.12 -9.06
N LYS A 108 11.90 -8.58 -8.05
CA LYS A 108 12.61 -9.36 -7.05
C LYS A 108 12.08 -8.98 -5.67
N LEU A 109 11.42 -9.92 -5.01
CA LEU A 109 11.00 -9.75 -3.62
C LEU A 109 12.22 -9.69 -2.70
N GLY A 110 12.18 -8.74 -1.78
CA GLY A 110 13.17 -8.61 -0.73
C GLY A 110 12.97 -9.61 0.41
N PHE A 111 13.54 -9.30 1.57
CA PHE A 111 13.39 -10.17 2.74
C PHE A 111 12.07 -9.89 3.46
N CYS A 112 11.36 -10.94 3.85
CA CYS A 112 10.07 -10.81 4.52
C CYS A 112 10.14 -11.25 5.97
N LYS A 113 9.43 -10.51 6.82
CA LYS A 113 9.34 -10.76 8.25
C LYS A 113 7.87 -10.74 8.69
N TRP A 114 7.51 -11.69 9.54
CA TRP A 114 6.26 -11.66 10.28
C TRP A 114 6.37 -10.61 11.38
N LYS A 115 5.47 -9.63 11.35
CA LYS A 115 5.40 -8.54 12.33
C LYS A 115 4.43 -8.98 13.42
N GLU A 116 4.97 -9.35 14.58
CA GLU A 116 4.17 -9.81 15.70
C GLU A 116 3.28 -8.70 16.27
N LYS A 117 2.19 -9.10 16.93
CA LYS A 117 1.41 -8.21 17.79
C LYS A 117 2.35 -7.54 18.82
N GLY A 118 2.13 -6.26 19.07
CA GLY A 118 2.95 -5.43 19.96
C GLY A 118 4.22 -4.86 19.32
N THR A 119 4.72 -5.44 18.22
CA THR A 119 5.83 -4.83 17.47
C THR A 119 5.31 -3.64 16.68
N GLU A 120 6.10 -2.56 16.60
CA GLU A 120 5.71 -1.32 15.90
C GLU A 120 4.37 -0.73 16.37
N ALA A 121 3.90 -1.07 17.58
CA ALA A 121 2.54 -0.75 18.07
C ALA A 121 1.41 -1.36 17.22
N ASN A 122 1.58 -2.61 16.79
CA ASN A 122 0.56 -3.38 16.06
C ASN A 122 -0.40 -4.10 17.03
N ALA A 123 -1.70 -4.00 16.80
CA ALA A 123 -2.74 -4.79 17.44
C ALA A 123 -2.90 -6.18 16.78
N LEU A 124 -2.67 -6.26 15.46
CA LEU A 124 -2.70 -7.49 14.68
C LEU A 124 -1.37 -7.71 13.95
N PRO A 125 -0.95 -8.98 13.78
CA PRO A 125 0.25 -9.28 13.03
C PRO A 125 0.02 -9.27 11.51
N TYR A 126 1.10 -9.13 10.74
CA TYR A 126 1.09 -9.18 9.27
C TYR A 126 2.47 -9.51 8.70
N TRP A 127 2.52 -9.92 7.43
CA TRP A 127 3.78 -10.02 6.68
C TRP A 127 4.20 -8.67 6.11
N SER A 128 5.46 -8.30 6.34
CA SER A 128 6.10 -7.19 5.67
C SER A 128 7.36 -7.64 4.95
N CYS A 129 7.54 -7.19 3.71
CA CYS A 129 8.75 -7.43 2.93
C CYS A 129 9.49 -6.13 2.70
N TYR A 130 10.81 -6.19 2.78
CA TYR A 130 11.68 -5.02 2.75
C TYR A 130 12.71 -5.13 1.64
N LYS A 131 13.01 -3.99 1.01
CA LYS A 131 14.03 -3.88 -0.06
C LYS A 131 13.72 -4.75 -1.29
N SER A 132 12.46 -4.84 -1.68
CA SER A 132 12.07 -5.42 -2.97
C SER A 132 12.51 -4.50 -4.10
N LYS A 133 12.68 -5.04 -5.31
CA LYS A 133 13.21 -4.29 -6.46
C LYS A 133 12.39 -4.58 -7.71
N LEU A 134 12.11 -3.54 -8.48
CA LEU A 134 11.63 -3.63 -9.86
C LEU A 134 12.79 -3.24 -10.78
N LYS A 135 13.16 -4.15 -11.68
CA LYS A 135 14.00 -3.82 -12.84
C LYS A 135 13.12 -3.19 -13.89
N LEU A 136 13.51 -2.02 -14.37
CA LEU A 136 12.76 -1.24 -15.33
C LEU A 136 13.51 -1.20 -16.66
N LYS A 137 12.74 -1.18 -17.74
CA LYS A 137 13.22 -0.91 -19.09
C LYS A 137 12.28 0.05 -19.80
N ASN A 138 12.78 0.78 -20.78
CA ASN A 138 11.93 1.62 -21.63
C ASN A 138 12.17 1.33 -23.13
N ALA A 139 11.34 1.95 -23.97
CA ALA A 139 11.39 1.75 -25.42
C ALA A 139 12.70 2.24 -26.08
N LYS A 140 13.51 3.03 -25.37
CA LYS A 140 14.83 3.49 -25.84
C LYS A 140 15.96 2.51 -25.49
N GLY A 141 15.65 1.40 -24.81
CA GLY A 141 16.64 0.43 -24.34
C GLY A 141 17.37 0.86 -23.06
N GLU A 142 16.92 1.92 -22.39
CA GLU A 142 17.46 2.33 -21.10
C GLU A 142 16.94 1.39 -20.01
N ASN A 143 17.76 1.18 -18.97
CA ASN A 143 17.44 0.33 -17.85
C ASN A 143 17.59 1.09 -16.54
N ASP A 144 16.72 0.79 -15.57
CA ASP A 144 16.78 1.38 -14.24
C ASP A 144 16.33 0.35 -13.19
N THR A 145 16.43 0.71 -11.91
CA THR A 145 15.88 -0.03 -10.80
C THR A 145 15.06 0.90 -9.93
N LEU A 146 13.84 0.48 -9.63
CA LEU A 146 13.02 1.09 -8.60
C LEU A 146 13.01 0.22 -7.36
N ASP A 147 13.36 0.81 -6.23
CA ASP A 147 13.31 0.15 -4.93
C ASP A 147 11.91 0.29 -4.32
N ILE A 148 11.38 -0.81 -3.81
CA ILE A 148 10.21 -0.82 -2.95
C ILE A 148 10.72 -1.11 -1.54
N ARG A 149 10.73 -0.06 -0.70
CA ARG A 149 11.33 -0.14 0.63
C ARG A 149 10.53 -1.05 1.55
N VAL A 150 9.21 -0.90 1.55
CA VAL A 150 8.29 -1.68 2.42
C VAL A 150 7.05 -2.08 1.62
N LEU A 151 6.82 -3.39 1.59
CA LEU A 151 5.56 -4.01 1.19
C LEU A 151 4.87 -4.58 2.43
N ILE A 152 3.55 -4.47 2.49
CA ILE A 152 2.69 -5.07 3.52
C ILE A 152 1.62 -5.90 2.83
N ASN A 153 1.44 -7.13 3.27
CA ASN A 153 0.37 -8.00 2.82
C ASN A 153 -0.88 -7.78 3.67
N TRP A 154 -2.05 -7.64 3.03
CA TRP A 154 -3.37 -7.69 3.69
C TRP A 154 -4.43 -8.24 2.74
N GLY A 155 -5.08 -9.32 3.16
CA GLY A 155 -5.89 -10.15 2.29
C GLY A 155 -5.04 -10.72 1.16
N THR A 156 -5.54 -10.61 -0.07
CA THR A 156 -4.87 -11.07 -1.28
C THR A 156 -3.94 -10.01 -1.90
N THR A 157 -3.85 -8.83 -1.30
CA THR A 157 -3.16 -7.67 -1.90
C THR A 157 -1.89 -7.33 -1.14
N TRP A 158 -0.95 -6.75 -1.88
CA TRP A 158 0.27 -6.17 -1.36
C TRP A 158 0.31 -4.68 -1.60
N TYR A 159 0.58 -3.96 -0.54
CA TYR A 159 0.56 -2.52 -0.53
C TYR A 159 1.95 -1.99 -0.24
N ILE A 160 2.29 -0.89 -0.89
CA ILE A 160 3.52 -0.16 -0.64
C ILE A 160 3.24 0.88 0.43
N THR A 161 4.07 0.93 1.47
CA THR A 161 4.06 2.07 2.39
C THR A 161 5.19 3.05 2.10
N HIS A 162 6.30 2.57 1.53
CA HIS A 162 7.46 3.40 1.19
C HIS A 162 8.22 2.86 -0.03
N LEU A 163 8.73 3.77 -0.86
CA LEU A 163 9.68 3.50 -1.95
C LEU A 163 11.12 3.88 -1.55
N GLY A 164 11.26 4.90 -0.71
CA GLY A 164 12.56 5.48 -0.35
C GLY A 164 13.02 5.20 1.08
N ALA A 165 14.06 5.91 1.49
CA ALA A 165 14.41 5.99 2.90
C ALA A 165 13.26 6.64 3.69
N LEU A 166 12.99 6.12 4.89
CA LEU A 166 12.01 6.74 5.77
C LEU A 166 12.49 8.16 6.12
N PRO A 167 11.62 9.18 6.02
CA PRO A 167 11.93 10.48 6.58
C PRO A 167 12.33 10.31 8.04
N LYS A 168 13.39 11.00 8.48
CA LYS A 168 13.66 11.11 9.91
C LYS A 168 12.52 11.92 10.52
N ALA A 169 11.92 11.38 11.57
CA ALA A 169 10.99 12.12 12.41
C ALA A 169 11.70 13.30 13.08
#